data_AF-A0A954GSC1-F1
#
_entry.id   AF-A0A954GSC1-F1
#
_cell.length_a   1.000
_cell.length_b   1.000
_cell.length_c   1.000
_cell.angle_alpha   90.00
_cell.angle_beta   90.00
_cell.angle_gamma   90.00
#
_symmetry.space_group_name_H-M   'P 1'
#
loop_
_entity.id
_entity.type
_entity.pdbx_description
1 polymer ?
#
loop_
_entity_poly.entity_id
_entity_poly.type
_entity_poly.pdbx_seq_one_letter_code
_entity_poly.pdbx_strand_id
1 'polypeptide(L)'
;MFCLLAFMGQNFSWGDEPLGLPKVTHPSGAAPSEKQIALGKQLYFDPRLSRDSTISCASCHDPKKGFSNGETFATGVRNQVGGRNSPTVINTAFQRFQFWDGRAGTLEEQALGPIQNPIEMDMTLEEVVKRLNG
;
A
#
# COMPACT_ATOMS: atom_id res chain seq x y z
N MET A 1 -27.38 24.94 -8.45
CA MET A 1 -27.43 26.41 -8.41
C MET A 1 -26.03 26.88 -8.02
N PHE A 2 -25.24 27.24 -9.04
CA PHE A 2 -23.95 27.96 -9.11
C PHE A 2 -22.89 27.72 -8.01
N CYS A 3 -21.67 27.31 -8.36
CA CYS A 3 -20.83 28.04 -9.30
C CYS A 3 -19.85 27.11 -10.04
N LEU A 4 -20.08 26.97 -11.34
CA LEU A 4 -19.02 26.79 -12.34
C LEU A 4 -18.09 28.02 -12.23
N LEU A 5 -16.81 27.83 -11.89
CA LEU A 5 -15.74 28.76 -12.24
C LEU A 5 -14.40 28.00 -12.20
N ALA A 6 -13.88 27.78 -13.41
CA ALA A 6 -12.47 27.66 -13.75
C ALA A 6 -11.60 26.60 -13.05
N PHE A 7 -11.59 25.39 -13.63
CA PHE A 7 -10.33 24.70 -13.95
C PHE A 7 -10.45 24.01 -15.32
N MET A 8 -10.80 24.79 -16.34
CA MET A 8 -10.49 24.41 -17.73
C MET A 8 -9.00 24.70 -17.94
N GLY A 9 -8.13 23.71 -17.71
CA GLY A 9 -6.69 23.87 -18.01
C GLY A 9 -5.71 23.03 -17.20
N GLN A 10 -6.16 22.21 -16.25
CA GLN A 10 -5.28 21.25 -15.58
C GLN A 10 -5.72 19.86 -16.02
N ASN A 11 -5.01 19.28 -16.99
CA ASN A 11 -5.07 17.86 -17.26
C ASN A 11 -4.58 17.16 -16.00
N PHE A 12 -5.48 16.80 -15.09
CA PHE A 12 -5.13 15.94 -13.97
C PHE A 12 -4.84 14.56 -14.56
N SER A 13 -3.56 14.28 -14.82
CA SER A 13 -3.11 12.95 -15.21
C SER A 13 -2.86 12.13 -13.95
N TRP A 14 -3.17 10.84 -13.99
CA TRP A 14 -2.78 9.92 -12.92
C TRP A 14 -1.25 9.84 -12.90
N GLY A 15 -0.62 10.57 -11.98
CA GLY A 15 0.83 10.67 -11.88
C GLY A 15 1.35 12.06 -11.53
N ASP A 16 0.54 13.11 -11.73
CA ASP A 16 0.93 14.46 -11.32
C ASP A 16 0.76 14.62 -9.80
N GLU A 17 1.78 15.17 -9.13
CA GLU A 17 1.70 15.43 -7.70
C GLU A 17 0.59 16.47 -7.39
N PRO A 18 -0.22 16.25 -6.32
CA PRO A 18 -1.19 17.25 -5.90
C PRO A 18 -0.53 18.61 -5.67
N LEU A 19 -1.17 19.67 -6.13
CA LEU A 19 -0.68 21.04 -6.01
C LEU A 19 -0.25 21.36 -4.57
N GLY A 20 1.01 21.79 -4.40
CA GLY A 20 1.58 22.18 -3.11
C GLY A 20 2.33 21.07 -2.36
N LEU A 21 2.39 19.84 -2.88
CA LEU A 21 3.21 18.76 -2.33
C LEU A 21 4.59 18.68 -3.02
N PRO A 22 5.63 18.21 -2.30
CA PRO A 22 6.93 17.96 -2.92
C PRO A 22 6.83 16.85 -3.97
N LYS A 23 7.79 16.79 -4.89
CA LYS A 23 7.89 15.66 -5.82
C LYS A 23 8.12 14.35 -5.06
N VAL A 24 7.45 13.30 -5.50
CA VAL A 24 7.67 11.96 -4.93
C VAL A 24 9.05 11.47 -5.36
N THR A 25 9.86 11.02 -4.41
CA THR A 25 11.13 10.35 -4.69
C THR A 25 10.88 8.88 -4.92
N HIS A 26 11.18 8.39 -6.12
CA HIS A 26 11.12 6.96 -6.45
C HIS A 26 12.50 6.32 -6.29
N PRO A 27 12.63 5.13 -5.67
CA PRO A 27 13.95 4.49 -5.50
C PRO A 27 14.66 4.18 -6.82
N SER A 28 13.92 3.91 -7.89
CA SER A 28 14.45 3.70 -9.24
C SER A 28 14.88 5.00 -9.95
N GLY A 29 14.61 6.16 -9.35
CA GLY A 29 14.83 7.47 -9.98
C GLY A 29 13.79 7.86 -11.04
N ALA A 30 12.81 6.99 -11.32
CA ALA A 30 11.76 7.24 -12.31
C ALA A 30 10.38 6.84 -11.77
N ALA A 31 9.35 7.55 -12.22
CA ALA A 31 7.96 7.21 -11.90
C ALA A 31 7.60 5.81 -12.45
N PRO A 32 6.70 5.06 -11.78
CA PRO A 32 6.27 3.75 -12.25
C PRO A 32 5.49 3.86 -13.55
N SER A 33 5.71 2.90 -14.46
CA SER A 33 4.90 2.76 -15.68
C SER A 33 3.46 2.38 -15.36
N GLU A 34 2.53 2.61 -16.31
CA GLU A 34 1.13 2.18 -16.18
C GLU A 34 1.00 0.68 -15.87
N LYS A 35 1.87 -0.16 -16.45
CA LYS A 35 1.89 -1.60 -16.18
C LYS A 35 2.30 -1.92 -14.74
N GLN A 36 3.28 -1.19 -14.19
CA GLN A 36 3.69 -1.34 -12.79
C GLN A 36 2.59 -0.87 -11.84
N ILE A 37 1.92 0.24 -12.15
CA ILE A 37 0.77 0.74 -11.38
C ILE A 37 -0.36 -0.29 -11.39
N ALA A 38 -0.69 -0.83 -12.57
CA ALA A 38 -1.73 -1.84 -12.71
C ALA A 38 -1.40 -3.13 -11.94
N LEU A 39 -0.15 -3.61 -12.02
CA LEU A 39 0.30 -4.77 -11.25
C LEU A 39 0.25 -4.50 -9.74
N GLY A 40 0.76 -3.36 -9.29
CA GLY A 40 0.70 -2.98 -7.87
C GLY A 40 -0.73 -2.92 -7.35
N LYS A 41 -1.66 -2.37 -8.15
CA LYS A 41 -3.09 -2.39 -7.82
C LYS A 41 -3.64 -3.82 -7.71
N GLN A 42 -3.29 -4.72 -8.61
CA GLN A 42 -3.73 -6.12 -8.51
C GLN A 42 -3.21 -6.77 -7.22
N LEU A 43 -1.90 -6.65 -6.96
CA LEU A 43 -1.26 -7.23 -5.77
C LEU A 43 -1.83 -6.67 -4.47
N TYR A 44 -2.19 -5.38 -4.42
CA TYR A 44 -2.78 -4.74 -3.24
C TYR A 44 -4.05 -5.45 -2.73
N PHE A 45 -4.85 -5.99 -3.65
CA PHE A 45 -6.09 -6.70 -3.35
C PHE A 45 -5.96 -8.22 -3.45
N ASP A 46 -4.76 -8.75 -3.71
CA ASP A 46 -4.56 -10.18 -3.97
C ASP A 46 -4.30 -10.94 -2.65
N PRO A 47 -5.24 -11.80 -2.19
CA PRO A 47 -5.03 -12.53 -0.95
C PRO A 47 -4.02 -13.66 -1.10
N ARG A 48 -3.65 -14.08 -2.32
CA ARG A 48 -2.65 -15.13 -2.57
C ARG A 48 -1.29 -14.80 -1.99
N LEU A 49 -1.05 -13.52 -1.66
CA LEU A 49 0.16 -13.06 -0.97
C LEU A 49 0.29 -13.58 0.47
N SER A 50 -0.80 -14.09 1.07
CA SER A 50 -0.82 -14.64 2.44
C SER A 50 -0.85 -16.16 2.47
N ARG A 51 -0.38 -16.75 3.58
CA ARG A 51 -0.22 -18.21 3.75
C ARG A 51 -1.49 -18.98 3.42
N ASP A 52 -2.60 -18.56 4.00
CA ASP A 52 -3.92 -19.19 3.91
C ASP A 52 -4.84 -18.55 2.84
N SER A 53 -4.31 -17.61 2.05
CA SER A 53 -5.05 -16.88 1.02
C SER A 53 -6.28 -16.13 1.54
N THR A 54 -6.21 -15.61 2.77
CA THR A 54 -7.29 -14.80 3.38
C THR A 54 -6.96 -13.32 3.53
N ILE A 55 -5.68 -12.95 3.56
CA ILE A 55 -5.19 -11.58 3.81
C ILE A 55 -4.54 -10.99 2.56
N SER A 56 -4.90 -9.75 2.24
CA SER A 56 -4.25 -8.88 1.26
C SER A 56 -3.84 -7.56 1.93
N CYS A 57 -3.12 -6.69 1.23
CA CYS A 57 -2.83 -5.34 1.73
C CYS A 57 -4.12 -4.60 2.10
N ALA A 58 -5.15 -4.74 1.25
CA ALA A 58 -6.46 -4.12 1.44
C ALA A 58 -7.24 -4.64 2.66
N SER A 59 -6.92 -5.84 3.17
CA SER A 59 -7.57 -6.38 4.37
C SER A 59 -7.28 -5.52 5.61
N CYS A 60 -6.05 -4.99 5.70
CA CYS A 60 -5.60 -4.14 6.79
C CYS A 60 -5.62 -2.64 6.43
N HIS A 61 -5.58 -2.31 5.14
CA HIS A 61 -5.60 -0.95 4.61
C HIS A 61 -6.83 -0.74 3.71
N ASP A 62 -8.02 -0.85 4.30
CA ASP A 62 -9.29 -0.90 3.58
C ASP A 62 -9.67 0.47 2.99
N PRO A 63 -9.88 0.58 1.66
CA PRO A 63 -10.34 1.82 1.03
C PRO A 63 -11.60 2.43 1.66
N LYS A 64 -12.51 1.61 2.21
CA LYS A 64 -13.74 2.06 2.88
C LYS A 64 -13.49 2.64 4.26
N LYS A 65 -12.32 2.39 4.85
CA LYS A 65 -11.89 2.86 6.17
C LYS A 65 -10.74 3.87 6.06
N GLY A 66 -10.71 4.64 4.99
CA GLY A 66 -9.64 5.63 4.74
C GLY A 66 -8.28 4.98 4.52
N PHE A 67 -8.26 3.80 3.90
CA PHE A 67 -7.06 2.99 3.66
C PHE A 67 -6.32 2.59 4.95
N SER A 68 -7.07 2.40 6.04
CA SER A 68 -6.61 1.92 7.34
C SER A 68 -7.46 0.73 7.78
N ASN A 69 -7.17 0.14 8.95
CA ASN A 69 -7.97 -0.97 9.49
C ASN A 69 -9.23 -0.49 10.23
N GLY A 70 -9.25 0.76 10.70
CA GLY A 70 -10.35 1.32 11.50
C GLY A 70 -10.57 0.62 12.85
N GLU A 71 -9.57 -0.08 13.36
CA GLU A 71 -9.62 -0.90 14.58
C GLU A 71 -8.36 -0.65 15.44
N THR A 72 -8.42 -0.95 16.74
CA THR A 72 -7.28 -0.79 17.66
C THR A 72 -6.07 -1.60 17.22
N PHE A 73 -6.28 -2.82 16.74
CA PHE A 73 -5.25 -3.72 16.24
C PHE A 73 -5.68 -4.36 14.94
N ALA A 74 -4.73 -4.63 14.03
CA ALA A 74 -5.02 -5.33 12.79
C ALA A 74 -5.11 -6.85 13.02
N THR A 75 -5.99 -7.50 12.27
CA THR A 75 -6.13 -8.97 12.25
C THR A 75 -5.53 -9.51 10.98
N GLY A 76 -4.59 -10.46 11.10
CA GLY A 76 -3.93 -11.12 9.98
C GLY A 76 -4.34 -12.58 9.82
N VAL A 77 -3.46 -13.38 9.21
CA VAL A 77 -3.73 -14.78 8.86
C VAL A 77 -4.12 -15.61 10.08
N ARG A 78 -4.98 -16.62 9.85
CA ARG A 78 -5.56 -17.47 10.91
C ARG A 78 -6.27 -16.68 12.03
N ASN A 79 -6.78 -15.50 11.73
CA ASN A 79 -7.42 -14.58 12.68
C ASN A 79 -6.49 -14.14 13.84
N GLN A 80 -5.18 -14.15 13.62
CA GLN A 80 -4.24 -13.67 14.63
C GLN A 80 -4.32 -12.14 14.74
N VAL A 81 -4.41 -11.63 15.97
CA VAL A 81 -4.46 -10.18 16.24
C VAL A 81 -3.05 -9.68 16.50
N GLY A 82 -2.64 -8.64 15.76
CA GLY A 82 -1.34 -7.98 15.92
C GLY A 82 -1.29 -7.04 17.14
N GLY A 83 -0.14 -6.40 17.33
CA GLY A 83 0.07 -5.46 18.45
C GLY A 83 -0.11 -3.99 18.11
N ARG A 84 -0.48 -3.65 16.87
CA ARG A 84 -0.60 -2.26 16.38
C ARG A 84 -1.78 -2.12 15.42
N ASN A 85 -2.32 -0.91 15.30
CA ASN A 85 -3.24 -0.59 14.22
C ASN A 85 -2.47 -0.47 12.89
N SER A 86 -3.19 -0.62 11.78
CA SER A 86 -2.67 -0.33 10.45
C SER A 86 -2.86 1.16 10.15
N PRO A 87 -1.77 1.93 9.94
CA PRO A 87 -1.89 3.33 9.57
C PRO A 87 -2.54 3.47 8.18
N THR A 88 -3.02 4.66 7.84
CA THR A 88 -3.48 4.90 6.46
C THR A 88 -2.31 4.81 5.47
N VAL A 89 -2.53 4.23 4.28
CA VAL A 89 -1.54 4.31 3.19
C VAL A 89 -1.63 5.59 2.36
N ILE A 90 -2.64 6.43 2.59
CA ILE A 90 -2.78 7.71 1.87
C ILE A 90 -1.55 8.59 2.16
N ASN A 91 -0.97 9.16 1.10
CA ASN A 91 0.16 10.09 1.16
C ASN A 91 1.46 9.52 1.77
N THR A 92 1.56 8.20 1.97
CA THR A 92 2.76 7.55 2.51
C THR A 92 4.00 7.71 1.62
N ALA A 93 3.81 7.97 0.32
CA ALA A 93 4.87 8.31 -0.63
C ALA A 93 5.64 9.61 -0.26
N PHE A 94 5.07 10.46 0.58
CA PHE A 94 5.72 11.70 1.06
C PHE A 94 6.34 11.54 2.45
N GLN A 95 6.21 10.38 3.09
CA GLN A 95 6.78 10.14 4.42
C GLN A 95 8.26 9.78 4.31
N ARG A 96 9.06 10.37 5.21
CA ARG A 96 10.52 10.14 5.26
C ARG A 96 10.90 8.76 5.79
N PHE A 97 10.10 8.22 6.71
CA PHE A 97 10.28 6.91 7.30
C PHE A 97 8.97 6.16 7.25
N GLN A 98 9.06 4.85 7.10
CA GLN A 98 7.93 3.94 7.02
C GLN A 98 7.92 3.01 8.24
N PHE A 99 6.77 2.36 8.47
CA PHE A 99 6.40 1.71 9.73
C PHE A 99 6.30 2.66 10.93
N TRP A 100 5.55 2.23 11.95
CA TRP A 100 5.36 2.94 13.21
C TRP A 100 6.66 3.27 13.97
N ASP A 101 7.70 2.46 13.80
CA ASP A 101 9.02 2.65 14.43
C ASP A 101 10.07 3.26 13.49
N GLY A 102 9.67 3.62 12.26
CA GLY A 102 10.51 4.33 11.31
C GLY A 102 11.66 3.49 10.72
N ARG A 103 11.67 2.17 10.93
CA ARG A 103 12.82 1.32 10.55
C ARG A 103 13.00 1.12 9.05
N ALA A 104 12.00 1.43 8.22
CA ALA A 104 12.09 1.32 6.76
C ALA A 104 12.25 2.71 6.13
N GLY A 105 13.18 2.83 5.18
CA GLY A 105 13.49 4.10 4.52
C GLY A 105 12.63 4.35 3.28
N THR A 106 12.02 3.30 2.71
CA THR A 106 11.20 3.37 1.49
C THR A 106 9.91 2.56 1.60
N LEU A 107 8.94 2.85 0.73
CA LEU A 107 7.69 2.09 0.64
C LEU A 107 7.94 0.64 0.20
N GLU A 108 8.88 0.46 -0.72
CA GLU A 108 9.27 -0.82 -1.27
C GLU A 108 9.86 -1.71 -0.17
N GLU A 109 10.73 -1.17 0.68
CA GLU A 109 11.24 -1.88 1.87
C GLU A 109 10.10 -2.21 2.86
N GLN A 110 9.20 -1.26 3.11
CA GLN A 110 8.09 -1.45 4.03
C GLN A 110 7.17 -2.58 3.59
N ALA A 111 6.83 -2.66 2.29
CA ALA A 111 5.89 -3.62 1.74
C ALA A 111 6.33 -5.09 1.92
N LEU A 112 7.63 -5.36 1.99
CA LEU A 112 8.18 -6.71 2.14
C LEU A 112 7.98 -7.28 3.56
N GLY A 113 7.90 -6.42 4.58
CA GLY A 113 7.81 -6.83 5.98
C GLY A 113 6.50 -7.57 6.31
N PRO A 114 5.32 -7.00 6.01
CA PRO A 114 4.03 -7.63 6.26
C PRO A 114 3.89 -9.02 5.64
N ILE A 115 4.38 -9.22 4.40
CA ILE A 115 4.34 -10.50 3.70
C ILE A 115 4.99 -11.61 4.54
N GLN A 116 6.14 -11.30 5.14
CA GLN A 116 6.95 -12.24 5.91
C GLN A 116 6.56 -12.33 7.39
N ASN A 117 5.76 -11.40 7.90
CA ASN A 117 5.36 -11.41 9.30
C ASN A 117 4.39 -12.58 9.57
N PRO A 118 4.67 -13.48 10.54
CA PRO A 118 3.87 -14.67 10.81
C PRO A 118 2.46 -14.40 11.36
N ILE A 119 2.21 -13.17 11.83
CA ILE A 119 0.89 -12.71 12.27
C ILE A 119 0.13 -12.10 11.09
N GLU A 120 0.80 -11.31 10.24
CA GLU A 120 0.13 -10.57 9.18
C GLU A 120 -0.19 -11.45 7.97
N MET A 121 0.83 -12.04 7.31
CA MET A 121 0.66 -12.78 6.06
C MET A 121 1.42 -14.12 6.00
N ASP A 122 2.44 -14.33 6.82
CA ASP A 122 3.12 -15.62 7.06
C ASP A 122 3.67 -16.33 5.81
N MET A 123 4.24 -15.58 4.87
CA MET A 123 4.79 -16.08 3.62
C MET A 123 6.24 -15.62 3.42
N THR A 124 7.10 -16.50 2.93
CA THR A 124 8.40 -16.04 2.40
C THR A 124 8.21 -15.38 1.03
N LEU A 125 9.10 -14.46 0.67
CA LEU A 125 9.04 -13.80 -0.65
C LEU A 125 9.24 -14.80 -1.79
N GLU A 126 10.08 -15.82 -1.60
CA GLU A 126 10.28 -16.89 -2.58
C GLU A 126 9.00 -17.69 -2.83
N GLU A 127 8.28 -18.06 -1.77
CA GLU A 127 7.00 -18.76 -1.89
C GLU A 127 5.95 -17.90 -2.61
N VAL A 128 5.89 -16.60 -2.34
CA VAL A 128 5.00 -15.67 -3.04
C VAL A 128 5.32 -15.64 -4.53
N VAL A 129 6.59 -15.43 -4.89
CA VAL A 129 7.02 -15.38 -6.30
C VAL A 129 6.67 -16.69 -7.01
N LYS A 130 6.95 -17.84 -6.39
CA LYS A 130 6.59 -19.15 -6.94
C LYS A 130 5.08 -19.28 -7.15
N ARG A 131 4.28 -18.84 -6.18
CA ARG A 131 2.81 -18.90 -6.24
C ARG A 131 2.21 -17.99 -7.30
N LEU A 132 2.80 -16.83 -7.55
CA LEU A 132 2.30 -15.89 -8.56
C LEU A 132 2.70 -16.29 -9.99
N ASN A 133 3.74 -17.10 -10.15
CA ASN A 133 4.23 -17.59 -11.45
C ASN A 133 3.64 -18.96 -11.86
N GLY A 134 2.96 -19.66 -10.95
CA GLY A 134 2.30 -20.94 -11.21
C GLY A 134 0.80 -20.77 -11.44
#